data_AF-A0A087N0F0-F1
#
_entry.id   AF-A0A087N0F0-F1
#
_cell.length_a   1.000
_cell.length_b   1.000
_cell.length_c   1.000
_cell.angle_alpha   90.00
_cell.angle_beta   90.00
_cell.angle_gamma   90.00
#
_symmetry.space_group_name_H-M   'P 1'
#
loop_
_entity.id
_entity.type
_entity.pdbx_description
1 polymer ?
#
loop_
_entity_poly.entity_id
_entity_poly.type
_entity_poly.pdbx_seq_one_letter_code
_entity_poly.pdbx_strand_id
1 'polypeptide(L)'
;MIILFKKEKPKNTIADDMNKIRTVALKPTNNAAEGMSSIGELFSRAGENPIMIYNEDWTLQVAASLLLLESAGKEYKNIQTNSDHQEVHDVVNRLHAMGDDLIMIKSHVVEAIDYNDPQKINQASELILKTGQEATSLTQVFNNY
;
A
#
# COMPACT_ATOMS: atom_id res chain seq x y z
N MET A 1 22.98 -26.95 38.87
CA MET A 1 23.43 -27.03 37.47
C MET A 1 22.73 -25.90 36.71
N ILE A 2 23.45 -24.83 36.34
CA ILE A 2 22.85 -23.70 35.61
C ILE A 2 23.05 -24.00 34.12
N ILE A 3 21.96 -24.27 33.41
CA ILE A 3 21.99 -24.41 31.95
C ILE A 3 21.97 -23.00 31.37
N LEU A 4 23.15 -22.51 30.97
CA LEU A 4 23.29 -21.28 30.19
C LEU A 4 22.87 -21.58 28.75
N PHE A 5 21.64 -21.23 28.37
CA PHE A 5 21.25 -21.19 26.97
C PHE A 5 22.11 -20.13 26.27
N LYS A 6 23.05 -20.56 25.43
CA LYS A 6 23.70 -19.69 24.45
C LYS A 6 22.59 -19.11 23.58
N LYS A 7 22.33 -17.80 23.70
CA LYS A 7 21.60 -17.05 22.66
C LYS A 7 22.42 -17.22 21.38
N GLU A 8 21.93 -18.02 20.45
CA GLU A 8 22.49 -18.08 19.09
C GLU A 8 22.36 -16.67 18.49
N LYS A 9 23.44 -16.18 17.88
CA LYS A 9 23.40 -14.89 17.18
C LYS A 9 22.45 -15.02 15.97
N PRO A 10 21.69 -13.97 15.61
CA PRO A 10 20.86 -13.97 14.42
C PRO A 10 21.67 -14.43 13.20
N LYS A 11 21.10 -15.32 12.38
CA LYS A 11 21.80 -15.88 11.20
C LYS A 11 22.04 -14.85 10.10
N ASN A 12 21.24 -13.79 10.05
CA ASN A 12 21.31 -12.71 9.07
C ASN A 12 21.46 -11.34 9.75
N THR A 13 22.04 -10.37 9.04
CA THR A 13 22.05 -8.98 9.48
C THR A 13 20.68 -8.32 9.25
N ILE A 14 20.41 -7.20 9.94
CA ILE A 14 19.21 -6.38 9.67
C ILE A 14 19.15 -5.99 8.20
N ALA A 15 20.29 -5.59 7.61
CA ALA A 15 20.37 -5.18 6.21
C ALA A 15 19.99 -6.32 5.24
N ASP A 16 20.42 -7.56 5.52
CA ASP A 16 20.05 -8.71 4.70
C ASP A 16 18.55 -8.99 4.73
N ASP A 17 17.94 -8.91 5.91
CA ASP A 17 16.50 -9.17 6.07
C ASP A 17 15.65 -8.02 5.53
N MET A 18 16.08 -6.75 5.72
CA MET A 18 15.43 -5.59 5.10
C MET A 18 15.45 -5.66 3.57
N ASN A 19 16.58 -6.09 2.98
CA ASN A 19 16.68 -6.26 1.54
C ASN A 19 15.71 -7.32 1.01
N LYS A 20 15.51 -8.43 1.74
CA LYS A 20 14.49 -9.43 1.38
C LYS A 20 13.09 -8.85 1.40
N ILE A 21 12.74 -8.10 2.46
CA ILE A 21 11.44 -7.43 2.57
C ILE A 21 11.25 -6.44 1.42
N ARG A 22 12.28 -5.63 1.12
CA ARG A 22 12.26 -4.70 -0.01
C ARG A 22 11.97 -5.43 -1.31
N THR A 23 12.69 -6.53 -1.61
CA THR A 23 12.51 -7.29 -2.85
C THR A 23 11.09 -7.82 -3.01
N VAL A 24 10.50 -8.40 -1.95
CA VAL A 24 9.13 -8.93 -2.04
C VAL A 24 8.07 -7.81 -2.07
N ALA A 25 8.37 -6.65 -1.48
CA ALA A 25 7.48 -5.49 -1.51
C ALA A 25 7.47 -4.77 -2.87
N LEU A 26 8.47 -4.96 -3.74
CA LEU A 26 8.57 -4.21 -5.01
C LEU A 26 7.32 -4.33 -5.90
N LYS A 27 6.79 -5.55 -6.05
CA LYS A 27 5.62 -5.79 -6.91
C LYS A 27 4.37 -5.07 -6.38
N PRO A 28 3.93 -5.26 -5.12
CA PRO A 28 2.79 -4.50 -4.60
C PRO A 28 3.05 -3.00 -4.58
N THR A 29 4.28 -2.53 -4.38
CA THR A 29 4.62 -1.10 -4.50
C THR A 29 4.35 -0.57 -5.90
N ASN A 30 4.79 -1.27 -6.94
CA ASN A 30 4.57 -0.84 -8.33
C ASN A 30 3.07 -0.83 -8.67
N ASN A 31 2.32 -1.87 -8.27
CA ASN A 31 0.88 -1.92 -8.49
C ASN A 31 0.14 -0.79 -7.75
N ALA A 32 0.54 -0.48 -6.51
CA ALA A 32 -0.04 0.62 -5.75
C ALA A 32 0.26 1.97 -6.42
N ALA A 33 1.50 2.19 -6.86
CA ALA A 33 1.89 3.42 -7.54
C ALA A 33 1.13 3.61 -8.86
N GLU A 34 1.03 2.56 -9.67
CA GLU A 34 0.27 2.57 -10.93
C GLU A 34 -1.21 2.87 -10.66
N GLY A 35 -1.84 2.13 -9.74
CA GLY A 35 -3.24 2.34 -9.38
C GLY A 35 -3.52 3.75 -8.87
N MET A 36 -2.67 4.30 -7.99
CA MET A 36 -2.83 5.65 -7.47
C MET A 36 -2.64 6.72 -8.55
N SER A 37 -1.64 6.57 -9.43
CA SER A 37 -1.39 7.50 -10.52
C SER A 37 -2.57 7.54 -11.49
N SER A 38 -3.06 6.37 -11.91
CA SER A 38 -4.20 6.28 -12.83
C SER A 38 -5.48 6.86 -12.21
N ILE A 39 -5.77 6.60 -10.93
CA ILE A 39 -6.90 7.24 -10.25
C ILE A 39 -6.73 8.77 -10.27
N GLY A 40 -5.55 9.29 -9.91
CA GLY A 40 -5.28 10.73 -9.94
C GLY A 40 -5.54 11.36 -11.31
N GLU A 41 -5.05 10.73 -12.37
CA GLU A 41 -5.26 11.17 -13.75
C GLU A 41 -6.73 11.14 -14.17
N LEU A 42 -7.44 10.04 -13.86
CA LEU A 42 -8.86 9.87 -14.20
C LEU A 42 -9.75 10.89 -13.50
N PHE A 43 -9.50 11.15 -12.22
CA PHE A 43 -10.24 12.15 -11.45
C PHE A 43 -9.88 13.58 -11.84
N SER A 44 -8.62 13.86 -12.21
CA SER A 44 -8.23 15.17 -12.76
C SER A 44 -8.98 15.47 -14.04
N ARG A 45 -9.00 14.52 -14.99
CA ARG A 45 -9.75 14.67 -16.23
C ARG A 45 -11.25 14.83 -15.99
N ALA A 46 -11.81 14.13 -15.00
CA ALA A 46 -13.23 14.26 -14.63
C ALA A 46 -13.53 15.63 -14.01
N GLY A 47 -12.58 16.22 -13.27
CA GLY A 47 -12.69 17.59 -12.77
C GLY A 47 -12.69 18.64 -13.89
N GLU A 48 -11.92 18.41 -14.96
CA GLU A 48 -11.90 19.26 -16.16
C GLU A 48 -13.14 19.07 -17.04
N ASN A 49 -13.68 17.85 -17.11
CA ASN A 49 -14.88 17.52 -17.86
C ASN A 49 -15.80 16.55 -17.07
N PRO A 50 -16.75 17.07 -16.28
CA PRO A 50 -17.61 16.24 -15.43
C PRO A 50 -18.49 15.23 -16.19
N ILE A 51 -18.74 15.45 -17.49
CA ILE A 51 -19.52 14.51 -18.31
C ILE A 51 -18.81 13.15 -18.43
N MET A 52 -17.47 13.12 -18.28
CA MET A 52 -16.73 11.86 -18.38
C MET A 52 -17.09 10.83 -17.30
N ILE A 53 -17.65 11.23 -16.16
CA ILE A 53 -18.05 10.28 -15.11
C ILE A 53 -19.15 9.34 -15.62
N TYR A 54 -19.93 9.77 -16.62
CA TYR A 54 -20.94 8.94 -17.28
C TYR A 54 -20.39 8.12 -18.45
N ASN A 55 -19.08 8.19 -18.73
CA ASN A 55 -18.44 7.41 -19.77
C ASN A 55 -18.07 6.02 -19.22
N GLU A 56 -18.52 4.96 -19.91
CA GLU A 56 -18.22 3.57 -19.54
C GLU A 56 -16.72 3.27 -19.54
N ASP A 57 -15.94 3.81 -20.47
CA ASP A 57 -14.49 3.63 -20.53
C ASP A 57 -13.80 4.25 -19.32
N TRP A 58 -14.28 5.41 -18.84
CA TRP A 58 -13.77 6.04 -17.63
C TRP A 58 -14.06 5.17 -16.41
N THR A 59 -15.29 4.66 -16.30
CA THR A 59 -15.72 3.78 -15.21
C THR A 59 -14.89 2.50 -15.18
N LEU A 60 -14.65 1.87 -16.34
CA LEU A 60 -13.81 0.67 -16.46
C LEU A 60 -12.36 0.95 -16.07
N GLN A 61 -11.80 2.09 -16.49
CA GLN A 61 -10.43 2.48 -16.12
C GLN A 61 -10.31 2.70 -14.61
N VAL A 62 -11.27 3.39 -13.98
CA VAL A 62 -11.28 3.55 -12.51
C VAL A 62 -11.37 2.20 -11.83
N ALA A 63 -12.28 1.32 -12.26
CA ALA A 63 -12.42 -0.02 -11.70
C ALA A 63 -11.11 -0.83 -11.81
N ALA A 64 -10.43 -0.80 -12.96
CA ALA A 64 -9.15 -1.47 -13.16
C ALA A 64 -8.07 -0.93 -12.21
N SER A 65 -7.96 0.39 -12.04
CA SER A 65 -7.00 1.00 -11.13
C SER A 65 -7.29 0.66 -9.66
N LEU A 66 -8.56 0.60 -9.26
CA LEU A 66 -8.95 0.18 -7.90
C LEU A 66 -8.64 -1.31 -7.65
N LEU A 67 -8.73 -2.17 -8.67
CA LEU A 67 -8.31 -3.57 -8.57
C LEU A 67 -6.80 -3.70 -8.39
N LEU A 68 -5.98 -2.83 -9.01
CA LEU A 68 -4.54 -2.78 -8.76
C LEU A 68 -4.25 -2.42 -7.30
N LEU A 69 -4.94 -1.43 -6.73
CA LEU A 69 -4.80 -1.05 -5.33
C LEU A 69 -5.19 -2.19 -4.38
N GLU A 70 -6.34 -2.84 -4.62
CA GLU A 70 -6.77 -3.98 -3.80
C GLU A 70 -5.78 -5.16 -3.89
N SER A 71 -5.29 -5.45 -5.09
CA SER A 71 -4.29 -6.49 -5.32
C SER A 71 -2.99 -6.18 -4.55
N ALA A 72 -2.48 -4.95 -4.68
CA ALA A 72 -1.33 -4.48 -3.92
C ALA A 72 -1.55 -4.59 -2.41
N GLY A 73 -2.72 -4.18 -1.92
CA GLY A 73 -3.05 -4.26 -0.50
C GLY A 73 -3.07 -5.68 0.03
N LYS A 74 -3.67 -6.63 -0.71
CA LYS A 74 -3.65 -8.05 -0.36
C LYS A 74 -2.23 -8.62 -0.38
N GLU A 75 -1.42 -8.25 -1.36
CA GLU A 75 -0.02 -8.70 -1.48
C GLU A 75 0.83 -8.18 -0.32
N TYR A 76 0.70 -6.90 0.07
CA TYR A 76 1.39 -6.37 1.25
C TYR A 76 1.03 -7.14 2.53
N LYS A 77 -0.26 -7.42 2.75
CA LYS A 77 -0.73 -8.19 3.92
C LYS A 77 -0.21 -9.62 3.97
N ASN A 78 0.21 -10.18 2.83
CA ASN A 78 0.79 -11.50 2.75
C ASN A 78 2.31 -11.52 2.94
N ILE A 79 2.97 -10.36 3.03
CA ILE A 79 4.40 -10.30 3.34
C ILE A 79 4.61 -10.79 4.77
N GLN A 80 5.51 -11.75 4.94
CA GLN A 80 5.87 -12.30 6.25
C GLN A 80 7.37 -12.22 6.44
N THR A 81 7.81 -12.17 7.69
CA THR A 81 9.22 -12.22 8.06
C THR A 81 9.46 -13.22 9.18
N ASN A 82 10.59 -13.93 9.10
CA ASN A 82 11.11 -14.79 10.16
C ASN A 82 12.37 -14.17 10.79
N SER A 83 12.58 -12.87 10.60
CA SER A 83 13.74 -12.17 11.16
C SER A 83 13.69 -12.15 12.69
N ASP A 84 14.85 -12.19 13.34
CA ASP A 84 14.95 -12.01 14.80
C ASP A 84 15.00 -10.51 15.18
N HIS A 85 15.03 -9.61 14.20
CA HIS A 85 15.21 -8.17 14.40
C HIS A 85 13.86 -7.44 14.43
N GLN A 86 13.58 -6.74 15.53
CA GLN A 86 12.30 -6.05 15.75
C GLN A 86 12.02 -5.01 14.65
N GLU A 87 13.07 -4.34 14.18
CA GLU A 87 12.99 -3.32 13.13
C GLU A 87 12.38 -3.89 11.84
N VAL A 88 12.69 -5.14 11.49
CA VAL A 88 12.15 -5.82 10.31
C VAL A 88 10.66 -6.14 10.50
N HIS A 89 10.27 -6.56 11.70
CA HIS A 89 8.85 -6.77 12.05
C HIS A 89 8.05 -5.47 11.98
N ASP A 90 8.62 -4.36 12.47
CA ASP A 90 7.98 -3.04 12.41
C ASP A 90 7.74 -2.61 10.97
N VAL A 91 8.70 -2.84 10.07
CA VAL A 91 8.52 -2.58 8.62
C VAL A 91 7.42 -3.46 8.03
N VAL A 92 7.36 -4.76 8.35
CA VAL A 92 6.29 -5.65 7.87
C VAL A 92 4.92 -5.20 8.37
N ASN A 93 4.79 -4.84 9.65
CA ASN A 93 3.54 -4.35 10.22
C ASN A 93 3.06 -3.05 9.54
N ARG A 94 4.00 -2.15 9.21
CA ARG A 94 3.71 -0.92 8.47
C ARG A 94 3.24 -1.20 7.05
N LEU A 95 3.86 -2.16 6.35
CA LEU A 95 3.40 -2.63 5.04
C LEU A 95 1.99 -3.23 5.13
N HIS A 96 1.68 -4.00 6.18
CA HIS A 96 0.33 -4.54 6.40
C HIS A 96 -0.70 -3.43 6.59
N ALA A 97 -0.39 -2.43 7.41
CA ALA A 97 -1.25 -1.27 7.63
C ALA A 97 -1.51 -0.48 6.34
N MET A 98 -0.47 -0.28 5.51
CA MET A 98 -0.66 0.28 4.16
C MET A 98 -1.56 -0.61 3.31
N GLY A 99 -1.42 -1.94 3.43
CA GLY A 99 -2.27 -2.87 2.69
C GLY A 99 -3.75 -2.75 3.07
N ASP A 100 -4.06 -2.53 4.34
CA ASP A 100 -5.42 -2.24 4.80
C ASP A 100 -5.93 -0.90 4.26
N ASP A 101 -5.10 0.16 4.30
CA ASP A 101 -5.47 1.48 3.76
C ASP A 101 -5.79 1.41 2.25
N LEU A 102 -5.00 0.68 1.46
CA LEU A 102 -5.23 0.47 0.02
C LEU A 102 -6.56 -0.22 -0.28
N ILE A 103 -6.91 -1.23 0.51
CA ILE A 103 -8.19 -1.95 0.36
C ILE A 103 -9.35 -1.02 0.73
N MET A 104 -9.20 -0.20 1.77
CA MET A 104 -10.22 0.79 2.18
C MET A 104 -10.42 1.89 1.13
N ILE A 105 -9.36 2.37 0.49
CA ILE A 105 -9.46 3.35 -0.61
C ILE A 105 -10.40 2.82 -1.70
N LYS A 106 -10.23 1.56 -2.12
CA LYS A 106 -11.16 0.93 -3.07
C LYS A 106 -12.60 1.01 -2.57
N SER A 107 -12.88 0.56 -1.34
CA SER A 107 -14.24 0.54 -0.80
C SER A 107 -14.87 1.94 -0.83
N HIS A 108 -14.12 2.95 -0.38
CA HIS A 108 -14.60 4.33 -0.32
C HIS A 108 -14.81 4.94 -1.71
N VAL A 109 -13.92 4.71 -2.67
CA VAL A 109 -14.12 5.23 -4.04
C VAL A 109 -15.33 4.57 -4.70
N VAL A 110 -15.54 3.26 -4.52
CA VAL A 110 -16.73 2.57 -5.04
C VAL A 110 -18.00 3.12 -4.39
N GLU A 111 -18.04 3.24 -3.06
CA GLU A 111 -19.20 3.81 -2.36
C GLU A 111 -19.47 5.26 -2.77
N ALA A 112 -18.42 6.07 -2.97
CA ALA A 112 -18.55 7.44 -3.44
C ALA A 112 -19.22 7.51 -4.83
N ILE A 113 -18.84 6.64 -5.76
CA ILE A 113 -19.36 6.62 -7.12
C ILE A 113 -20.79 6.06 -7.14
N ASP A 114 -21.03 4.91 -6.51
CA ASP A 114 -22.32 4.21 -6.58
C ASP A 114 -23.43 4.95 -5.82
N TYR A 115 -23.09 5.62 -4.71
CA TYR A 115 -24.05 6.31 -3.85
C TYR A 115 -23.97 7.84 -3.95
N ASN A 116 -23.09 8.38 -4.79
CA ASN A 116 -22.81 9.82 -4.91
C ASN A 116 -22.51 10.45 -3.52
N ASP A 117 -21.71 9.75 -2.70
CA ASP A 117 -21.39 10.15 -1.33
C ASP A 117 -20.05 10.94 -1.28
N PRO A 118 -20.09 12.28 -1.15
CA PRO A 118 -18.87 13.09 -1.10
C PRO A 118 -18.04 12.85 0.17
N GLN A 119 -18.62 12.33 1.25
CA GLN A 119 -17.84 12.00 2.45
C GLN A 119 -16.87 10.86 2.17
N LYS A 120 -17.28 9.89 1.35
CA LYS A 120 -16.44 8.76 0.95
C LYS A 120 -15.27 9.20 0.07
N ILE A 121 -15.46 10.20 -0.78
CA ILE A 121 -14.36 10.83 -1.56
C ILE A 121 -13.31 11.44 -0.62
N ASN A 122 -13.75 12.15 0.42
CA ASN A 122 -12.84 12.76 1.38
C ASN A 122 -12.08 11.69 2.18
N GLN A 123 -12.77 10.65 2.64
CA GLN A 123 -12.14 9.52 3.35
C GLN A 123 -11.12 8.80 2.47
N ALA A 124 -11.44 8.54 1.20
CA ALA A 124 -10.49 7.96 0.25
C ALA A 124 -9.27 8.87 0.05
N SER A 125 -9.48 10.18 -0.06
CA SER A 125 -8.41 11.17 -0.27
C SER A 125 -7.47 11.28 0.93
N GLU A 126 -8.00 11.25 2.15
CA GLU A 126 -7.23 11.21 3.39
C GLU A 126 -6.36 9.94 3.47
N LEU A 127 -6.93 8.78 3.12
CA LEU A 127 -6.19 7.53 3.07
C LEU A 127 -5.10 7.55 2.00
N ILE A 128 -5.36 8.06 0.79
CA ILE A 128 -4.36 8.21 -0.26
C ILE A 128 -3.18 9.06 0.23
N LEU A 129 -3.46 10.20 0.86
CA LEU A 129 -2.41 11.08 1.40
C LEU A 129 -1.59 10.36 2.48
N LYS A 130 -2.27 9.70 3.43
CA LYS A 130 -1.62 8.92 4.51
C LYS A 130 -0.73 7.83 3.92
N THR A 131 -1.24 7.03 2.99
CA THR A 131 -0.48 5.94 2.35
C THR A 131 0.70 6.46 1.54
N GLY A 132 0.58 7.61 0.86
CA GLY A 132 1.70 8.24 0.15
C GLY A 132 2.81 8.74 1.07
N GLN A 133 2.45 9.31 2.23
CA GLN A 133 3.40 9.69 3.27
C GLN A 133 4.12 8.48 3.85
N GLU A 134 3.37 7.41 4.11
CA GLU A 134 3.91 6.15 4.64
C GLU A 134 4.87 5.47 3.65
N ALA A 135 4.53 5.46 2.36
CA ALA A 135 5.40 4.95 1.30
C ALA A 135 6.74 5.73 1.24
N THR A 136 6.69 7.05 1.40
CA THR A 136 7.89 7.90 1.45
C THR A 136 8.74 7.57 2.66
N SER A 137 8.10 7.42 3.83
CA SER A 137 8.79 7.07 5.08
C SER A 137 9.46 5.68 4.97
N LEU A 138 8.78 4.67 4.46
CA LEU A 138 9.35 3.33 4.27
C LEU A 138 10.50 3.33 3.27
N THR A 139 10.41 4.13 2.20
CA THR A 139 11.53 4.30 1.26
C THR A 139 12.78 4.83 1.96
N GLN A 140 12.62 5.80 2.87
CA GLN A 140 13.74 6.31 3.67
C GLN A 140 14.30 5.24 4.61
N VAL A 141 13.44 4.44 5.25
CA VAL A 141 13.89 3.31 6.08
C VAL A 141 14.72 2.34 5.26
N PHE A 142 14.25 1.93 4.08
CA PHE A 142 14.99 1.00 3.22
C PHE A 142 16.32 1.57 2.68
N ASN A 143 16.47 2.88 2.57
CA ASN A 143 17.72 3.50 2.10
C ASN A 143 18.76 3.67 3.22
N ASN A 144 18.37 3.50 4.48
CA ASN A 144 19.27 3.60 5.63
C ASN A 144 19.95 2.26 5.98
N TYR A 145 19.65 1.20 5.24
CA TYR A 145 20.21 -0.16 5.37
C TYR A 145 20.78 -0.64 4.04
#